data_AF-A0A0C1Z634-F1
#
_entry.id   AF-A0A0C1Z634-F1
#
_cell.length_a   1.000
_cell.length_b   1.000
_cell.length_c   1.000
_cell.angle_alpha   90.00
_cell.angle_beta   90.00
_cell.angle_gamma   90.00
#
_symmetry.space_group_name_H-M   'P 1'
#
loop_
_entity.id
_entity.type
_entity.pdbx_description
1 polymer ?
#
loop_
_entity_poly.entity_id
_entity_poly.type
_entity_poly.pdbx_seq_one_letter_code
_entity_poly.pdbx_strand_id
1 'polypeptide(L)'
;MCLVAGCSPSPDERFSAGIDDGTEDGGTNSTTNTNSTTNSTTNGDGDTGDGDPDTGDGDGEGDGDGDGDDSGSGGTTKFDLGVIGDAGEGTGGPGGPGSCRESEIYGAAGGFPAFEDPAYADFLDKTIAIVTHRVQSGNFGQHLMTIVDISGDPPPPSVNYLAPLYTRPTWNEANFGGRIFGITLDSEGNIYVAPSTVYGATQNTSTIKKVDRITGEISNFATLPNNGPAMGNLNYDCVSETIYVSNHEDGRIYQLDVYSGDIVSTYHHSTGNVTMGPANDMGEPNGAFAPLGQRPWAVQSHAGRLYYSIWGGNGANTVWSVAYQNANGVPDPATAKMEFQVPGSQPVSDLSFAHDGWMLIAQRTMSSDMSTGAHQSTTYDYDYINGDWVWQGTNYVVGELMPYSAAGGVDHDFDPGGYVWMTGDALDFYTPNVVYGLQGTPYGGGDINNSTVIDLDQEIVSQDKTAYGDVELPIPGDVSPVPPPG
;
A
#
# COMPACT_ATOMS: atom_id res chain seq x y z
N MET A 1 23.25 -66.82 16.60
CA MET A 1 23.10 -67.55 15.33
C MET A 1 23.64 -66.65 14.21
N CYS A 2 24.01 -67.20 13.04
CA CYS A 2 24.70 -66.53 11.91
C CYS A 2 24.17 -65.10 11.58
N LEU A 3 25.02 -64.07 11.36
CA LEU A 3 25.92 -63.76 10.19
C LEU A 3 25.13 -63.41 8.90
N VAL A 4 25.52 -62.48 8.00
CA VAL A 4 26.79 -61.76 7.68
C VAL A 4 26.45 -60.25 7.40
N ALA A 5 27.22 -59.17 7.63
CA ALA A 5 28.61 -58.88 8.08
C ALA A 5 29.71 -58.53 7.02
N GLY A 6 29.68 -57.31 6.43
CA GLY A 6 30.82 -56.69 5.68
C GLY A 6 30.39 -55.64 4.61
N CYS A 7 31.18 -54.64 4.19
CA CYS A 7 32.51 -54.13 4.61
C CYS A 7 32.71 -52.64 4.21
N SER A 8 33.57 -51.92 4.95
CA SER A 8 34.15 -50.58 4.63
C SER A 8 35.53 -50.76 3.91
N PRO A 9 36.37 -49.72 3.58
CA PRO A 9 36.30 -48.27 3.87
C PRO A 9 36.76 -47.28 2.75
N SER A 10 36.75 -45.97 3.10
CA SER A 10 37.64 -44.82 2.80
C SER A 10 39.00 -45.02 2.05
N PRO A 11 39.72 -43.96 1.57
CA PRO A 11 39.55 -42.51 1.88
C PRO A 11 39.84 -41.46 0.76
N ASP A 12 39.55 -40.18 1.12
CA ASP A 12 40.33 -38.94 0.91
C ASP A 12 40.72 -38.33 -0.47
N GLU A 13 41.04 -37.02 -0.37
CA GLU A 13 41.78 -36.13 -1.30
C GLU A 13 41.08 -35.64 -2.58
N ARG A 14 41.30 -34.42 -3.09
CA ARG A 14 41.58 -33.07 -2.52
C ARG A 14 41.70 -32.06 -3.70
N PHE A 15 41.53 -30.76 -3.45
CA PHE A 15 41.97 -29.60 -4.28
C PHE A 15 41.85 -29.69 -5.82
N SER A 16 41.08 -28.76 -6.40
CA SER A 16 41.69 -27.54 -6.95
C SER A 16 40.66 -26.43 -7.13
N ALA A 17 41.08 -25.18 -6.93
CA ALA A 17 40.41 -24.04 -7.53
C ALA A 17 40.85 -23.89 -9.00
N GLY A 18 40.02 -23.23 -9.80
CA GLY A 18 40.32 -22.88 -11.19
C GLY A 18 39.55 -21.63 -11.56
N ILE A 19 40.19 -20.47 -11.41
CA ILE A 19 39.73 -19.22 -12.03
C ILE A 19 40.19 -19.29 -13.49
N ASP A 20 39.32 -18.89 -14.41
CA ASP A 20 39.70 -18.64 -15.80
C ASP A 20 39.13 -17.27 -16.20
N ASP A 21 39.96 -16.47 -16.89
CA ASP A 21 39.69 -15.09 -17.33
C ASP A 21 39.84 -15.08 -18.86
N GLY A 22 38.92 -14.39 -19.54
CA GLY A 22 38.65 -14.63 -20.96
C GLY A 22 38.02 -13.42 -21.67
N THR A 23 38.70 -12.28 -21.62
CA THR A 23 38.35 -11.09 -22.40
C THR A 23 39.03 -11.13 -23.78
N GLU A 24 38.28 -11.01 -24.89
CA GLU A 24 38.59 -10.15 -26.07
C GLU A 24 37.64 -10.36 -27.27
N ASP A 25 36.99 -9.25 -27.67
CA ASP A 25 36.86 -8.65 -29.03
C ASP A 25 36.60 -9.46 -30.33
N GLY A 26 36.09 -8.77 -31.36
CA GLY A 26 36.24 -9.15 -32.78
C GLY A 26 34.98 -9.62 -33.53
N GLY A 27 34.15 -8.69 -34.04
CA GLY A 27 33.03 -9.02 -34.95
C GLY A 27 33.33 -8.78 -36.44
N THR A 28 32.52 -9.32 -37.37
CA THR A 28 32.23 -8.70 -38.69
C THR A 28 31.12 -9.37 -39.52
N ASN A 29 30.36 -8.54 -40.24
CA ASN A 29 29.64 -8.73 -41.51
C ASN A 29 29.26 -10.14 -42.04
N SER A 30 27.97 -10.27 -42.41
CA SER A 30 27.61 -10.59 -43.80
C SER A 30 26.24 -9.98 -44.18
N THR A 31 26.01 -9.74 -45.47
CA THR A 31 24.87 -8.98 -46.01
C THR A 31 24.05 -9.74 -47.05
N THR A 32 22.74 -9.46 -47.12
CA THR A 32 21.94 -9.33 -48.37
C THR A 32 20.58 -8.70 -48.01
N ASN A 33 20.18 -7.52 -48.48
CA ASN A 33 19.78 -7.09 -49.83
C ASN A 33 18.48 -7.72 -50.40
N THR A 34 17.41 -6.91 -50.42
CA THR A 34 16.67 -6.59 -51.66
C THR A 34 15.92 -5.26 -51.57
N ASN A 35 15.87 -4.52 -52.69
CA ASN A 35 15.14 -3.25 -52.84
C ASN A 35 13.64 -3.46 -53.11
N SER A 36 12.83 -2.46 -52.77
CA SER A 36 11.98 -1.81 -53.78
C SER A 36 11.77 -0.33 -53.45
N THR A 37 11.62 0.51 -54.47
CA THR A 37 11.54 1.97 -54.36
C THR A 37 10.35 2.51 -55.15
N THR A 38 9.71 3.56 -54.64
CA THR A 38 8.95 4.50 -55.48
C THR A 38 8.88 5.88 -54.83
N ASN A 39 9.31 6.92 -55.57
CA ASN A 39 9.08 8.32 -55.24
C ASN A 39 7.70 8.76 -55.76
N SER A 40 7.07 9.71 -55.07
CA SER A 40 6.23 10.72 -55.73
C SER A 40 6.32 12.06 -54.99
N THR A 41 7.14 12.96 -55.53
CA THR A 41 7.25 14.37 -55.10
C THR A 41 6.21 15.24 -55.79
N THR A 42 5.54 16.14 -55.07
CA THR A 42 4.86 17.31 -55.65
C THR A 42 4.99 18.50 -54.70
N ASN A 43 5.68 19.56 -55.15
CA ASN A 43 5.66 20.87 -54.51
C ASN A 43 4.40 21.65 -54.93
N GLY A 44 4.04 22.68 -54.16
CA GLY A 44 3.03 23.67 -54.53
C GLY A 44 3.23 24.94 -53.73
N ASP A 45 3.78 25.98 -54.37
CA ASP A 45 4.13 27.26 -53.75
C ASP A 45 3.03 28.33 -53.96
N GLY A 46 2.99 29.34 -53.07
CA GLY A 46 2.24 30.60 -53.24
C GLY A 46 0.88 30.67 -52.51
N ASP A 47 0.38 31.85 -52.13
CA ASP A 47 0.97 33.20 -52.18
C ASP A 47 0.28 34.13 -51.12
N THR A 48 0.82 35.33 -50.98
CA THR A 48 0.52 36.48 -50.10
C THR A 48 -0.95 36.93 -49.93
N GLY A 49 -1.22 37.63 -48.81
CA GLY A 49 -2.43 38.44 -48.59
C GLY A 49 -2.50 39.07 -47.19
N ASP A 50 -2.25 40.38 -47.07
CA ASP A 50 -2.31 41.16 -45.81
C ASP A 50 -3.76 41.54 -45.42
N GLY A 51 -4.02 41.88 -44.13
CA GLY A 51 -5.36 42.31 -43.71
C GLY A 51 -5.61 42.59 -42.21
N ASP A 52 -4.85 43.49 -41.60
CA ASP A 52 -5.17 44.18 -40.33
C ASP A 52 -5.75 45.59 -40.65
N PRO A 53 -6.47 46.35 -39.78
CA PRO A 53 -6.85 46.12 -38.38
C PRO A 53 -8.36 46.36 -38.09
N ASP A 54 -8.79 46.39 -36.81
CA ASP A 54 -9.08 47.64 -36.05
C ASP A 54 -10.13 47.52 -34.90
N THR A 55 -9.84 48.19 -33.77
CA THR A 55 -10.75 48.60 -32.66
C THR A 55 -11.63 47.61 -31.88
N GLY A 56 -11.62 47.73 -30.54
CA GLY A 56 -12.53 46.99 -29.66
C GLY A 56 -12.46 47.29 -28.16
N ASP A 57 -12.06 48.50 -27.74
CA ASP A 57 -11.97 48.88 -26.32
C ASP A 57 -13.34 48.83 -25.62
N GLY A 58 -13.36 48.46 -24.34
CA GLY A 58 -14.61 48.11 -23.63
C GLY A 58 -14.51 48.12 -22.11
N ASP A 59 -13.94 49.18 -21.54
CA ASP A 59 -13.83 49.36 -20.09
C ASP A 59 -15.21 49.42 -19.40
N GLY A 60 -15.30 48.89 -18.18
CA GLY A 60 -16.57 48.73 -17.46
C GLY A 60 -16.41 48.60 -15.95
N GLU A 61 -15.90 49.65 -15.30
CA GLU A 61 -15.93 49.77 -13.84
C GLU A 61 -17.38 49.84 -13.31
N GLY A 62 -17.61 49.35 -12.09
CA GLY A 62 -18.96 49.23 -11.51
C GLY A 62 -18.94 48.91 -10.01
N ASP A 63 -18.67 49.93 -9.20
CA ASP A 63 -18.64 49.84 -7.74
C ASP A 63 -20.01 49.47 -7.14
N GLY A 64 -20.02 48.84 -5.95
CA GLY A 64 -21.25 48.38 -5.32
C GLY A 64 -21.10 47.93 -3.86
N ASP A 65 -20.72 48.86 -2.97
CA ASP A 65 -20.75 48.63 -1.51
C ASP A 65 -22.16 48.29 -1.00
N GLY A 66 -22.26 47.44 0.03
CA GLY A 66 -23.56 46.93 0.49
C GLY A 66 -23.57 46.23 1.85
N ASP A 67 -23.11 46.89 2.92
CA ASP A 67 -23.36 46.45 4.30
C ASP A 67 -24.87 46.31 4.58
N GLY A 68 -25.29 45.26 5.29
CA GLY A 68 -26.72 44.92 5.40
C GLY A 68 -27.10 43.90 6.47
N ASP A 69 -26.68 44.10 7.73
CA ASP A 69 -27.27 43.40 8.87
C ASP A 69 -28.77 43.77 9.03
N ASP A 70 -29.68 42.79 8.89
CA ASP A 70 -30.92 42.78 9.67
C ASP A 70 -31.42 41.34 9.91
N SER A 71 -32.42 41.23 10.78
CA SER A 71 -32.59 40.12 11.71
C SER A 71 -33.97 39.47 11.62
N GLY A 72 -33.96 38.13 11.62
CA GLY A 72 -35.06 37.30 12.11
C GLY A 72 -36.35 37.23 11.26
N SER A 73 -36.63 36.04 10.71
CA SER A 73 -37.60 35.10 11.33
C SER A 73 -38.07 34.01 10.36
N GLY A 74 -38.27 32.78 10.87
CA GLY A 74 -39.26 31.86 10.30
C GLY A 74 -38.80 30.79 9.30
N GLY A 75 -37.82 29.94 9.67
CA GLY A 75 -37.49 28.72 8.94
C GLY A 75 -36.92 27.63 9.86
N THR A 76 -37.56 26.47 9.94
CA THR A 76 -37.23 25.43 10.94
C THR A 76 -36.35 24.31 10.37
N THR A 77 -35.05 24.36 10.67
CA THR A 77 -34.23 23.22 11.15
C THR A 77 -32.86 23.76 11.57
N LYS A 78 -32.56 23.72 12.87
CA LYS A 78 -31.20 23.80 13.38
C LYS A 78 -31.00 22.65 14.36
N PHE A 79 -29.93 21.89 14.17
CA PHE A 79 -29.40 21.03 15.22
C PHE A 79 -28.59 21.93 16.16
N ASP A 80 -29.03 22.06 17.42
CA ASP A 80 -28.16 22.58 18.47
C ASP A 80 -27.13 21.49 18.79
N LEU A 81 -26.00 21.50 18.08
CA LEU A 81 -24.78 20.88 18.58
C LEU A 81 -24.37 21.68 19.82
N GLY A 82 -24.67 21.12 21.00
CA GLY A 82 -24.23 21.70 22.27
C GLY A 82 -22.71 21.81 22.31
N VAL A 83 -22.20 22.82 23.03
CA VAL A 83 -20.76 23.11 23.13
C VAL A 83 -20.00 21.83 23.50
N ILE A 84 -19.21 21.33 22.55
CA ILE A 84 -18.29 20.21 22.80
C ILE A 84 -17.25 20.73 23.80
N GLY A 85 -17.27 20.14 24.99
CA GLY A 85 -16.26 20.41 26.00
C GLY A 85 -14.97 19.67 25.65
N ASP A 86 -13.86 20.38 25.73
CA ASP A 86 -12.48 19.92 25.94
C ASP A 86 -12.36 18.40 26.18
N ALA A 87 -11.87 17.68 25.17
CA ALA A 87 -11.95 16.21 25.06
C ALA A 87 -10.92 15.46 25.94
N GLY A 88 -10.93 15.76 27.24
CA GLY A 88 -10.12 15.06 28.24
C GLY A 88 -10.80 13.81 28.78
N GLU A 89 -10.14 12.66 28.60
CA GLU A 89 -10.48 11.32 29.12
C GLU A 89 -11.76 10.68 28.53
N GLY A 90 -11.61 9.46 27.98
CA GLY A 90 -12.60 8.84 27.10
C GLY A 90 -13.90 8.38 27.79
N THR A 91 -15.01 8.49 27.06
CA THR A 91 -16.27 7.79 27.36
C THR A 91 -16.82 7.16 26.08
N GLY A 92 -17.20 5.89 26.14
CA GLY A 92 -17.40 5.07 24.93
C GLY A 92 -18.74 5.23 24.22
N GLY A 93 -18.70 5.25 22.90
CA GLY A 93 -19.82 4.94 22.02
C GLY A 93 -20.28 3.47 22.10
N PRO A 94 -21.38 3.10 21.42
CA PRO A 94 -22.04 1.82 21.65
C PRO A 94 -21.52 0.65 20.77
N GLY A 95 -20.66 -0.21 21.32
CA GLY A 95 -20.73 -1.65 20.98
C GLY A 95 -19.45 -2.44 20.69
N GLY A 96 -18.26 -1.83 20.74
CA GLY A 96 -16.99 -2.57 20.69
C GLY A 96 -16.44 -2.93 22.07
N PRO A 97 -15.44 -3.82 22.15
CA PRO A 97 -14.47 -3.81 23.24
C PRO A 97 -13.63 -2.52 23.23
N GLY A 98 -12.80 -2.33 24.26
CA GLY A 98 -12.55 -1.01 24.85
C GLY A 98 -11.53 -0.09 24.18
N SER A 99 -10.97 -0.43 23.01
CA SER A 99 -9.89 0.34 22.38
C SER A 99 -10.29 1.28 21.23
N CYS A 100 -11.38 1.01 20.49
CA CYS A 100 -11.79 1.85 19.36
C CYS A 100 -11.96 3.34 19.75
N ARG A 101 -11.28 4.22 19.02
CA ARG A 101 -11.66 5.63 18.86
C ARG A 101 -12.85 5.72 17.91
N GLU A 102 -13.69 6.75 18.03
CA GLU A 102 -14.88 6.84 17.16
C GLU A 102 -14.52 6.93 15.67
N SER A 103 -13.36 7.50 15.34
CA SER A 103 -12.77 7.57 13.99
C SER A 103 -12.34 6.22 13.40
N GLU A 104 -12.08 5.19 14.22
CA GLU A 104 -11.55 3.88 13.77
C GLU A 104 -12.66 2.87 13.44
N ILE A 105 -13.91 3.13 13.83
CA ILE A 105 -15.02 2.16 13.85
C ILE A 105 -15.33 1.54 12.47
N TYR A 106 -14.84 2.13 11.38
CA TYR A 106 -15.03 1.64 10.02
C TYR A 106 -13.73 1.38 9.24
N GLY A 107 -12.62 1.09 9.92
CA GLY A 107 -11.51 0.32 9.35
C GLY A 107 -10.49 1.12 8.52
N ALA A 108 -9.67 1.89 9.23
CA ALA A 108 -8.44 2.49 8.72
C ALA A 108 -7.37 2.52 9.85
N ALA A 109 -6.15 2.98 9.56
CA ALA A 109 -4.99 2.76 10.43
C ALA A 109 -5.15 3.32 11.85
N GLY A 110 -4.63 2.61 12.86
CA GLY A 110 -4.80 2.94 14.28
C GLY A 110 -4.06 4.18 14.80
N GLY A 111 -3.54 4.08 16.03
CA GLY A 111 -2.97 5.19 16.79
C GLY A 111 -1.63 5.71 16.23
N PHE A 112 -1.27 6.94 16.59
CA PHE A 112 0.08 7.45 16.33
C PHE A 112 1.11 6.75 17.23
N PRO A 113 2.22 6.21 16.68
CA PRO A 113 3.36 5.79 17.49
C PRO A 113 3.94 6.98 18.26
N ALA A 114 4.36 6.75 19.50
CA ALA A 114 4.79 7.80 20.44
C ALA A 114 6.15 7.45 21.04
N PHE A 115 7.17 7.29 20.19
CA PHE A 115 8.46 6.75 20.60
C PHE A 115 9.23 7.69 21.55
N GLU A 116 9.82 7.12 22.61
CA GLU A 116 10.74 7.78 23.55
C GLU A 116 12.13 8.09 22.92
N ASP A 117 12.35 7.68 21.67
CA ASP A 117 13.59 7.92 20.94
C ASP A 117 13.75 9.42 20.66
N PRO A 118 14.81 10.11 21.14
CA PRO A 118 14.94 11.56 20.97
C PRO A 118 14.99 12.04 19.51
N ALA A 119 15.28 11.16 18.56
CA ALA A 119 15.23 11.48 17.13
C ALA A 119 13.79 11.48 16.55
N TYR A 120 12.80 11.00 17.30
CA TYR A 120 11.38 11.02 16.95
C TYR A 120 10.63 12.23 17.55
N ALA A 121 11.25 12.99 18.44
CA ALA A 121 10.58 14.06 19.19
C ALA A 121 9.91 15.13 18.29
N ASP A 122 10.49 15.41 17.12
CA ASP A 122 9.96 16.38 16.15
C ASP A 122 8.76 15.83 15.33
N PHE A 123 8.42 14.54 15.46
CA PHE A 123 7.31 13.86 14.76
C PHE A 123 6.04 13.70 15.62
N LEU A 124 6.12 13.94 16.94
CA LEU A 124 5.03 13.64 17.89
C LEU A 124 3.74 14.45 17.65
N ASP A 125 3.86 15.67 17.13
CA ASP A 125 2.75 16.59 16.85
C ASP A 125 2.47 16.71 15.33
N LYS A 126 2.75 15.66 14.54
CA LYS A 126 2.73 15.71 13.05
C LYS A 126 1.85 14.65 12.42
N THR A 127 1.20 15.00 11.31
CA THR A 127 0.72 14.03 10.32
C THR A 127 1.90 13.25 9.75
N ILE A 128 1.86 11.92 9.80
CA ILE A 128 2.94 11.05 9.33
C ILE A 128 2.40 9.96 8.40
N ALA A 129 3.24 9.53 7.45
CA ALA A 129 3.07 8.28 6.72
C ALA A 129 4.13 7.27 7.16
N ILE A 130 3.77 6.00 7.29
CA ILE A 130 4.72 4.92 7.62
C ILE A 130 4.84 3.98 6.43
N VAL A 131 6.02 3.95 5.80
CA VAL A 131 6.26 3.24 4.54
C VAL A 131 7.19 2.06 4.77
N THR A 132 6.84 0.88 4.23
CA THR A 132 7.76 -0.27 4.16
C THR A 132 8.55 -0.29 2.86
N HIS A 133 9.74 -0.87 2.92
CA HIS A 133 10.60 -1.06 1.77
C HIS A 133 11.56 -2.23 1.99
N ARG A 134 12.23 -2.67 0.93
CA ARG A 134 13.43 -3.52 1.01
C ARG A 134 14.70 -2.68 1.13
N VAL A 135 15.82 -3.36 1.38
CA VAL A 135 17.16 -2.75 1.33
C VAL A 135 17.45 -2.20 -0.09
N GLN A 136 18.02 -1.00 -0.10
CA GLN A 136 18.22 -0.04 -1.20
C GLN A 136 19.62 0.62 -1.12
N SER A 137 19.84 1.63 -1.97
CA SER A 137 20.97 2.57 -1.97
C SER A 137 20.93 3.58 -0.79
N GLY A 138 21.65 4.70 -0.91
CA GLY A 138 21.45 5.91 -0.11
C GLY A 138 21.69 5.80 1.39
N ASN A 139 21.08 6.75 2.12
CA ASN A 139 21.27 6.89 3.57
C ASN A 139 20.26 6.06 4.38
N PHE A 140 19.00 5.98 3.92
CA PHE A 140 17.92 5.26 4.60
C PHE A 140 17.67 3.84 4.03
N GLY A 141 18.28 3.49 2.89
CA GLY A 141 18.09 2.18 2.26
C GLY A 141 18.69 0.98 3.01
N GLN A 142 19.35 1.16 4.16
CA GLN A 142 19.71 0.03 5.03
C GLN A 142 18.56 -0.47 5.92
N HIS A 143 17.44 0.26 5.93
CA HIS A 143 16.28 0.01 6.75
C HIS A 143 15.17 -0.67 5.92
N LEU A 144 14.14 -1.19 6.59
CA LEU A 144 12.94 -1.77 5.94
C LEU A 144 11.66 -0.99 6.20
N MET A 145 11.73 0.03 7.06
CA MET A 145 10.59 0.86 7.46
C MET A 145 11.09 2.27 7.75
N THR A 146 10.36 3.26 7.25
CA THR A 146 10.66 4.68 7.42
C THR A 146 9.36 5.44 7.72
N ILE A 147 9.42 6.37 8.67
CA ILE A 147 8.35 7.31 8.98
C ILE A 147 8.66 8.64 8.31
N VAL A 148 7.66 9.23 7.67
CA VAL A 148 7.75 10.44 6.86
C VAL A 148 6.89 11.52 7.51
N ASP A 149 7.46 12.69 7.78
CA ASP A 149 6.67 13.87 8.15
C ASP A 149 6.01 14.46 6.89
N ILE A 150 4.68 14.38 6.85
CA ILE A 150 3.84 14.86 5.75
C ILE A 150 2.96 16.06 6.17
N SER A 151 3.19 16.63 7.35
CA SER A 151 2.36 17.72 7.90
C SER A 151 2.69 19.11 7.34
N GLY A 152 3.53 19.20 6.30
CA GLY A 152 3.96 20.46 5.69
C GLY A 152 3.04 20.92 4.57
N ASP A 153 3.07 22.22 4.25
CA ASP A 153 2.50 22.72 3.00
C ASP A 153 3.06 21.91 1.80
N PRO A 154 2.21 21.48 0.84
CA PRO A 154 2.66 20.81 -0.37
C PRO A 154 3.75 21.64 -1.09
N PRO A 155 4.85 21.01 -1.54
CA PRO A 155 5.86 21.72 -2.32
C PRO A 155 5.27 22.17 -3.67
N PRO A 156 5.99 23.05 -4.41
CA PRO A 156 5.75 23.21 -5.84
C PRO A 156 5.72 21.83 -6.52
N PRO A 157 4.66 21.48 -7.26
CA PRO A 157 4.55 20.15 -7.89
C PRO A 157 5.69 19.84 -8.86
N SER A 158 5.89 18.55 -9.13
CA SER A 158 7.04 18.04 -9.89
C SER A 158 8.42 18.43 -9.32
N VAL A 159 8.52 18.54 -7.99
CA VAL A 159 9.78 18.76 -7.27
C VAL A 159 9.86 17.81 -6.08
N ASN A 160 11.02 17.17 -5.88
CA ASN A 160 11.26 16.33 -4.70
C ASN A 160 11.12 17.13 -3.40
N TYR A 161 10.23 16.68 -2.52
CA TYR A 161 10.16 17.16 -1.15
C TYR A 161 11.21 16.45 -0.29
N LEU A 162 12.14 17.22 0.26
CA LEU A 162 13.07 16.76 1.28
C LEU A 162 12.35 16.68 2.64
N ALA A 163 11.39 15.76 2.74
CA ALA A 163 10.63 15.47 3.95
C ALA A 163 11.57 15.05 5.10
N PRO A 164 11.29 15.45 6.34
CA PRO A 164 11.89 14.82 7.51
C PRO A 164 11.57 13.31 7.53
N LEU A 165 12.61 12.48 7.57
CA LEU A 165 12.53 11.03 7.64
C LEU A 165 13.05 10.53 8.98
N TYR A 166 12.32 9.61 9.61
CA TYR A 166 12.75 8.90 10.81
C TYR A 166 12.82 7.39 10.58
N THR A 167 13.91 6.79 11.05
CA THR A 167 14.08 5.34 11.11
C THR A 167 15.04 4.99 12.24
N ARG A 168 15.01 3.74 12.71
CA ARG A 168 15.88 3.26 13.79
C ARG A 168 16.95 2.31 13.25
N PRO A 169 18.20 2.32 13.75
CA PRO A 169 19.23 1.35 13.38
C PRO A 169 18.82 -0.12 13.55
N THR A 170 17.83 -0.40 14.39
CA THR A 170 17.24 -1.72 14.61
C THR A 170 16.24 -2.14 13.53
N TRP A 171 15.67 -1.23 12.73
CA TRP A 171 14.61 -1.50 11.74
C TRP A 171 15.17 -2.04 10.41
N ASN A 172 15.89 -3.16 10.47
CA ASN A 172 16.60 -3.79 9.34
C ASN A 172 16.24 -5.28 9.17
N GLU A 173 16.65 -5.86 8.03
CA GLU A 173 16.32 -7.25 7.63
C GLU A 173 16.77 -8.30 8.66
N ALA A 174 17.81 -8.07 9.47
CA ALA A 174 18.26 -9.03 10.48
C ALA A 174 17.33 -9.10 11.71
N ASN A 175 16.74 -7.98 12.13
CA ASN A 175 15.88 -7.90 13.33
C ASN A 175 14.40 -8.18 13.02
N PHE A 176 13.91 -7.67 11.88
CA PHE A 176 12.67 -8.17 11.29
C PHE A 176 12.80 -9.65 10.89
N GLY A 177 14.02 -10.17 10.75
CA GLY A 177 14.30 -11.59 10.50
C GLY A 177 14.02 -12.02 9.07
N GLY A 178 13.98 -11.07 8.15
CA GLY A 178 13.53 -11.20 6.79
C GLY A 178 13.00 -9.87 6.27
N ARG A 179 12.65 -9.86 4.99
CA ARG A 179 11.99 -8.77 4.28
C ARG A 179 10.52 -8.72 4.63
N ILE A 180 9.97 -7.52 4.69
CA ILE A 180 8.56 -7.24 4.99
C ILE A 180 7.90 -6.56 3.79
N PHE A 181 6.59 -6.74 3.64
CA PHE A 181 5.77 -5.93 2.71
C PHE A 181 4.67 -5.24 3.51
N GLY A 182 3.68 -6.00 3.95
CA GLY A 182 2.52 -5.42 4.61
C GLY A 182 2.82 -4.73 5.93
N ILE A 183 2.11 -3.64 6.22
CA ILE A 183 2.13 -2.89 7.48
C ILE A 183 0.71 -2.60 7.96
N THR A 184 0.51 -2.48 9.28
CA THR A 184 -0.70 -1.89 9.87
C THR A 184 -0.47 -1.40 11.30
N LEU A 185 -1.39 -0.63 11.89
CA LEU A 185 -1.31 -0.10 13.25
C LEU A 185 -2.54 -0.44 14.10
N ASP A 186 -2.33 -0.82 15.37
CA ASP A 186 -3.43 -0.94 16.36
C ASP A 186 -3.86 0.42 16.94
N SER A 187 -5.03 0.52 17.58
CA SER A 187 -5.55 1.78 18.17
C SER A 187 -4.61 2.42 19.20
N GLU A 188 -3.64 1.69 19.76
CA GLU A 188 -2.63 2.28 20.63
C GLU A 188 -1.47 2.94 19.87
N GLY A 189 -1.25 2.56 18.60
CA GLY A 189 -0.15 3.00 17.74
C GLY A 189 1.04 2.06 17.72
N ASN A 190 0.87 0.79 18.07
CA ASN A 190 1.90 -0.22 17.82
C ASN A 190 1.83 -0.66 16.36
N ILE A 191 2.99 -0.76 15.71
CA ILE A 191 3.09 -1.08 14.28
C ILE A 191 3.29 -2.59 14.12
N TYR A 192 2.56 -3.21 13.20
CA TYR A 192 2.67 -4.63 12.85
C TYR A 192 3.10 -4.77 11.41
N VAL A 193 4.04 -5.68 11.14
CA VAL A 193 4.55 -5.91 9.78
C VAL A 193 4.62 -7.39 9.42
N ALA A 194 4.25 -7.71 8.17
CA ALA A 194 4.17 -9.06 7.64
C ALA A 194 5.41 -9.43 6.81
N PRO A 195 6.01 -10.62 7.02
CA PRO A 195 7.14 -11.09 6.21
C PRO A 195 6.68 -11.41 4.79
N SER A 196 7.50 -11.08 3.79
CA SER A 196 7.08 -11.19 2.38
C SER A 196 8.19 -11.64 1.43
N THR A 197 7.79 -12.38 0.39
CA THR A 197 8.66 -12.92 -0.67
C THR A 197 8.63 -12.11 -1.96
N VAL A 198 7.87 -11.01 -2.03
CA VAL A 198 7.64 -10.25 -3.29
C VAL A 198 8.94 -9.68 -3.92
N TYR A 199 9.94 -9.44 -3.08
CA TYR A 199 11.29 -8.98 -3.45
C TYR A 199 12.29 -10.13 -3.75
N GLY A 200 11.81 -11.37 -3.82
CA GLY A 200 12.62 -12.59 -3.76
C GLY A 200 12.61 -13.20 -2.35
N ALA A 201 13.08 -14.45 -2.27
CA ALA A 201 13.06 -15.29 -1.06
C ALA A 201 13.53 -14.57 0.22
N THR A 202 12.84 -14.84 1.32
CA THR A 202 13.06 -14.23 2.64
C THR A 202 13.25 -15.30 3.72
N GLN A 203 13.59 -14.90 4.95
CA GLN A 203 13.64 -15.76 6.13
C GLN A 203 12.41 -15.54 7.03
N ASN A 204 12.18 -16.43 7.99
CA ASN A 204 11.11 -16.36 9.00
C ASN A 204 9.71 -16.04 8.44
N THR A 205 9.36 -16.70 7.33
CA THR A 205 8.17 -16.44 6.50
C THR A 205 6.82 -16.57 7.23
N SER A 206 6.81 -17.16 8.42
CA SER A 206 5.64 -17.41 9.27
C SER A 206 5.38 -16.36 10.36
N THR A 207 6.34 -15.48 10.66
CA THR A 207 6.30 -14.68 11.89
C THR A 207 5.94 -13.22 11.62
N ILE A 208 4.78 -12.79 12.12
CA ILE A 208 4.40 -11.37 12.16
C ILE A 208 5.21 -10.67 13.26
N LYS A 209 5.70 -9.46 12.97
CA LYS A 209 6.48 -8.66 13.91
C LYS A 209 5.64 -7.49 14.45
N LYS A 210 5.82 -7.15 15.72
CA LYS A 210 5.28 -5.93 16.35
C LYS A 210 6.44 -5.01 16.74
N VAL A 211 6.36 -3.76 16.34
CA VAL A 211 7.18 -2.65 16.84
C VAL A 211 6.40 -2.01 17.98
N ASP A 212 6.97 -2.02 19.17
CA ASP A 212 6.36 -1.42 20.36
C ASP A 212 6.28 0.12 20.23
N ARG A 213 5.09 0.70 20.44
CA ARG A 213 4.81 2.12 20.17
C ARG A 213 5.61 3.14 20.97
N ILE A 214 6.18 2.73 22.11
CA ILE A 214 6.89 3.60 23.05
C ILE A 214 8.40 3.44 22.89
N THR A 215 8.88 2.21 22.79
CA THR A 215 10.32 1.91 22.72
C THR A 215 10.87 1.78 21.31
N GLY A 216 10.00 1.58 20.32
CA GLY A 216 10.37 1.32 18.92
C GLY A 216 11.08 -0.02 18.72
N GLU A 217 11.03 -0.92 19.69
CA GLU A 217 11.72 -2.21 19.65
C GLU A 217 10.91 -3.29 18.93
N ILE A 218 11.61 -4.16 18.19
CA ILE A 218 11.00 -5.22 17.38
C ILE A 218 10.84 -6.49 18.23
N SER A 219 9.62 -7.02 18.23
CA SER A 219 9.24 -8.28 18.86
C SER A 219 8.57 -9.24 17.88
N ASN A 220 8.53 -10.54 18.21
CA ASN A 220 7.65 -11.49 17.51
C ASN A 220 6.25 -11.35 18.11
N PHE A 221 5.24 -11.16 17.27
CA PHE A 221 3.83 -11.08 17.69
C PHE A 221 3.14 -12.44 17.54
N ALA A 222 2.94 -12.88 16.30
CA ALA A 222 2.24 -14.12 15.97
C ALA A 222 3.13 -15.02 15.09
N THR A 223 2.81 -16.32 15.05
CA THR A 223 3.48 -17.28 14.15
C THR A 223 2.43 -18.15 13.48
N LEU A 224 2.29 -17.97 12.16
CA LEU A 224 1.24 -18.59 11.35
C LEU A 224 1.75 -19.86 10.65
N PRO A 225 0.87 -20.79 10.23
CA PRO A 225 1.23 -21.93 9.38
C PRO A 225 1.76 -21.49 8.01
N ASN A 226 3.09 -21.34 7.90
CA ASN A 226 3.80 -21.03 6.66
C ASN A 226 5.24 -21.59 6.71
N ASN A 227 5.70 -22.11 5.58
CA ASN A 227 6.97 -22.81 5.37
C ASN A 227 7.78 -22.23 4.17
N GLY A 228 7.32 -21.18 3.49
CA GLY A 228 8.11 -20.57 2.40
C GLY A 228 7.52 -19.32 1.72
N PRO A 229 6.29 -19.37 1.16
CA PRO A 229 5.67 -18.27 0.42
C PRO A 229 5.48 -16.94 1.18
N ALA A 230 5.50 -16.98 2.52
CA ALA A 230 5.21 -15.86 3.40
C ALA A 230 3.80 -15.25 3.19
N MET A 231 3.62 -13.97 3.54
CA MET A 231 2.33 -13.28 3.59
C MET A 231 2.16 -12.27 2.44
N GLY A 232 0.91 -11.86 2.21
CA GLY A 232 0.55 -10.73 1.34
C GLY A 232 0.56 -9.41 2.13
N ASN A 233 -0.62 -8.82 2.35
CA ASN A 233 -0.82 -7.74 3.32
C ASN A 233 -1.56 -8.20 4.60
N LEU A 234 -1.63 -7.31 5.60
CA LEU A 234 -2.37 -7.41 6.86
C LEU A 234 -3.08 -6.09 7.17
N ASN A 235 -4.18 -6.13 7.94
CA ASN A 235 -4.90 -4.93 8.40
C ASN A 235 -5.46 -5.13 9.82
N TYR A 236 -5.51 -4.06 10.62
CA TYR A 236 -6.18 -4.00 11.91
C TYR A 236 -7.66 -3.59 11.82
N ASP A 237 -8.50 -4.23 12.64
CA ASP A 237 -9.89 -3.86 12.91
C ASP A 237 -10.05 -3.59 14.40
N CYS A 238 -10.35 -2.34 14.77
CA CYS A 238 -10.56 -1.97 16.18
C CYS A 238 -11.82 -2.64 16.75
N VAL A 239 -12.87 -2.85 15.94
CA VAL A 239 -14.19 -3.28 16.44
C VAL A 239 -14.16 -4.71 16.95
N SER A 240 -13.28 -5.55 16.36
CA SER A 240 -13.01 -6.90 16.83
C SER A 240 -11.67 -7.08 17.56
N GLU A 241 -10.93 -5.99 17.79
CA GLU A 241 -9.57 -5.98 18.38
C GLU A 241 -8.65 -7.02 17.72
N THR A 242 -8.64 -7.05 16.38
CA THR A 242 -8.02 -8.13 15.61
C THR A 242 -7.15 -7.63 14.46
N ILE A 243 -6.18 -8.45 14.04
CA ILE A 243 -5.44 -8.24 12.80
C ILE A 243 -5.78 -9.36 11.82
N TYR A 244 -6.23 -8.99 10.62
CA TYR A 244 -6.38 -9.90 9.49
C TYR A 244 -5.06 -10.03 8.73
N VAL A 245 -4.63 -11.23 8.36
CA VAL A 245 -3.39 -11.47 7.61
C VAL A 245 -3.64 -12.42 6.44
N SER A 246 -3.27 -12.03 5.22
CA SER A 246 -3.29 -12.91 4.04
C SER A 246 -2.05 -13.80 3.97
N ASN A 247 -2.24 -15.09 3.66
CA ASN A 247 -1.16 -16.07 3.55
C ASN A 247 -1.02 -16.57 2.09
N HIS A 248 0.16 -16.36 1.50
CA HIS A 248 0.44 -16.71 0.11
C HIS A 248 0.66 -18.21 -0.13
N GLU A 249 0.81 -19.02 0.93
CA GLU A 249 1.02 -20.46 0.83
C GLU A 249 -0.27 -21.26 0.72
N ASP A 250 -1.25 -20.91 1.54
CA ASP A 250 -2.37 -21.80 1.86
C ASP A 250 -3.75 -21.23 1.42
N GLY A 251 -3.77 -20.01 0.87
CA GLY A 251 -4.96 -19.37 0.32
C GLY A 251 -5.92 -18.82 1.38
N ARG A 252 -5.47 -18.72 2.65
CA ARG A 252 -6.29 -18.28 3.77
C ARG A 252 -6.02 -16.85 4.18
N ILE A 253 -7.03 -16.23 4.78
CA ILE A 253 -6.90 -15.03 5.61
C ILE A 253 -7.06 -15.48 7.07
N TYR A 254 -6.08 -15.14 7.89
CA TYR A 254 -6.03 -15.43 9.32
C TYR A 254 -6.59 -14.24 10.09
N GLN A 255 -7.33 -14.49 11.16
CA GLN A 255 -7.78 -13.49 12.13
C GLN A 255 -6.99 -13.70 13.44
N LEU A 256 -6.29 -12.67 13.92
CA LEU A 256 -5.38 -12.74 15.07
C LEU A 256 -5.83 -11.81 16.20
N ASP A 257 -5.87 -12.30 17.44
CA ASP A 257 -6.10 -11.45 18.63
C ASP A 257 -4.96 -10.44 18.77
N VAL A 258 -5.26 -9.13 18.82
CA VAL A 258 -4.23 -8.07 18.79
C VAL A 258 -3.33 -8.06 20.04
N TYR A 259 -3.80 -8.62 21.16
CA TYR A 259 -3.12 -8.63 22.45
C TYR A 259 -2.29 -9.89 22.69
N SER A 260 -2.76 -11.07 22.25
CA SER A 260 -2.06 -12.34 22.46
C SER A 260 -1.32 -12.88 21.23
N GLY A 261 -1.73 -12.47 20.02
CA GLY A 261 -1.26 -13.06 18.76
C GLY A 261 -1.82 -14.45 18.46
N ASP A 262 -2.79 -14.93 19.24
CA ASP A 262 -3.48 -16.20 18.97
C ASP A 262 -4.36 -16.10 17.72
N ILE A 263 -4.40 -17.18 16.94
CA ILE A 263 -5.30 -17.30 15.79
C ILE A 263 -6.73 -17.52 16.30
N VAL A 264 -7.60 -16.54 16.12
CA VAL A 264 -9.03 -16.57 16.47
C VAL A 264 -9.81 -17.39 15.44
N SER A 265 -9.62 -17.09 14.15
CA SER A 265 -10.24 -17.83 13.06
C SER A 265 -9.38 -17.82 11.79
N THR A 266 -9.73 -18.67 10.83
CA THR A 266 -9.14 -18.71 9.48
C THR A 266 -10.24 -18.86 8.44
N TYR A 267 -10.23 -18.01 7.41
CA TYR A 267 -11.17 -18.04 6.29
C TYR A 267 -10.43 -18.43 5.00
N HIS A 268 -10.95 -19.42 4.26
CA HIS A 268 -10.35 -19.90 3.02
C HIS A 268 -11.25 -19.57 1.83
N HIS A 269 -10.86 -18.55 1.05
CA HIS A 269 -11.59 -18.06 -0.12
C HIS A 269 -12.04 -19.18 -1.08
N SER A 270 -11.12 -20.08 -1.48
CA SER A 270 -11.37 -21.10 -2.50
C SER A 270 -12.46 -22.13 -2.14
N THR A 271 -12.78 -22.27 -0.85
CA THR A 271 -13.75 -23.24 -0.33
C THR A 271 -14.93 -22.60 0.39
N GLY A 272 -14.84 -21.32 0.76
CA GLY A 272 -15.80 -20.67 1.66
C GLY A 272 -15.76 -21.22 3.09
N ASN A 273 -14.73 -21.98 3.48
CA ASN A 273 -14.63 -22.51 4.84
C ASN A 273 -14.16 -21.44 5.83
N VAL A 274 -14.75 -21.44 7.03
CA VAL A 274 -14.22 -20.76 8.22
C VAL A 274 -13.92 -21.81 9.29
N THR A 275 -12.70 -21.80 9.82
CA THR A 275 -12.27 -22.63 10.95
C THR A 275 -11.97 -21.71 12.13
N MET A 276 -12.46 -22.06 13.33
CA MET A 276 -12.06 -21.38 14.56
C MET A 276 -10.71 -21.93 15.03
N GLY A 277 -9.76 -21.05 15.34
CA GLY A 277 -8.37 -21.43 15.52
C GLY A 277 -7.60 -21.65 14.21
N PRO A 278 -6.36 -22.15 14.27
CA PRO A 278 -5.57 -22.47 13.09
C PRO A 278 -6.21 -23.60 12.26
N ALA A 279 -6.20 -23.42 10.94
CA ALA A 279 -6.49 -24.51 10.00
C ALA A 279 -5.46 -25.65 10.16
N ASN A 280 -5.92 -26.89 9.94
CA ASN A 280 -5.12 -28.11 10.04
C ASN A 280 -5.51 -29.09 8.91
N ASP A 281 -5.47 -28.58 7.68
CA ASP A 281 -5.80 -29.35 6.48
C ASP A 281 -4.66 -30.29 6.08
N MET A 282 -5.00 -31.46 5.55
CA MET A 282 -4.07 -32.59 5.43
C MET A 282 -2.97 -32.35 4.39
N GLY A 283 -1.80 -31.95 4.89
CA GLY A 283 -0.59 -31.74 4.09
C GLY A 283 -0.17 -30.28 3.97
N GLU A 284 -0.92 -29.35 4.55
CA GLU A 284 -0.58 -27.92 4.66
C GLU A 284 -0.05 -27.61 6.07
N PRO A 285 0.86 -26.64 6.26
CA PRO A 285 1.65 -25.91 5.25
C PRO A 285 2.64 -26.83 4.50
N ASN A 286 2.76 -26.65 3.17
CA ASN A 286 3.49 -27.52 2.24
C ASN A 286 4.76 -26.90 1.61
N GLY A 287 5.01 -25.60 1.81
CA GLY A 287 6.15 -24.84 1.27
C GLY A 287 6.00 -24.32 -0.16
N ALA A 288 4.83 -24.44 -0.78
CA ALA A 288 4.53 -23.99 -2.15
C ALA A 288 3.37 -22.98 -2.18
N PHE A 289 3.42 -22.01 -3.09
CA PHE A 289 2.41 -20.96 -3.18
C PHE A 289 1.01 -21.52 -3.50
N ALA A 290 -0.01 -20.90 -2.88
CA ALA A 290 -1.40 -21.12 -3.23
C ALA A 290 -1.64 -20.80 -4.72
N PRO A 291 -2.52 -21.54 -5.42
CA PRO A 291 -2.80 -21.30 -6.83
C PRO A 291 -3.27 -19.87 -7.11
N LEU A 292 -2.84 -19.31 -8.23
CA LEU A 292 -3.41 -18.07 -8.75
C LEU A 292 -4.90 -18.29 -9.07
N GLY A 293 -5.74 -17.31 -8.71
CA GLY A 293 -7.19 -17.44 -8.60
C GLY A 293 -7.69 -17.97 -7.24
N GLN A 294 -6.79 -18.28 -6.29
CA GLN A 294 -7.13 -18.69 -4.92
C GLN A 294 -6.30 -17.96 -3.84
N ARG A 295 -5.29 -17.18 -4.24
CA ARG A 295 -4.33 -16.52 -3.35
C ARG A 295 -4.81 -15.11 -2.97
N PRO A 296 -5.11 -14.82 -1.68
CA PRO A 296 -5.39 -13.48 -1.21
C PRO A 296 -4.11 -12.64 -1.06
N TRP A 297 -4.20 -11.32 -1.12
CA TRP A 297 -3.08 -10.41 -0.85
C TRP A 297 -3.52 -9.16 -0.08
N ALA A 298 -4.21 -8.21 -0.72
CA ALA A 298 -4.78 -7.07 0.00
C ALA A 298 -5.87 -7.57 0.95
N VAL A 299 -5.94 -7.02 2.16
CA VAL A 299 -6.97 -7.29 3.16
C VAL A 299 -7.25 -6.01 3.92
N GLN A 300 -8.52 -5.64 4.07
CA GLN A 300 -8.93 -4.43 4.79
C GLN A 300 -10.29 -4.64 5.45
N SER A 301 -10.41 -4.33 6.72
CA SER A 301 -11.69 -4.22 7.41
C SER A 301 -12.38 -2.92 7.02
N HIS A 302 -13.69 -2.94 6.79
CA HIS A 302 -14.50 -1.72 6.62
C HIS A 302 -15.99 -2.03 6.78
N ALA A 303 -16.74 -1.16 7.46
CA ALA A 303 -18.20 -1.22 7.58
C ALA A 303 -18.79 -2.60 7.97
N GLY A 304 -18.11 -3.35 8.84
CA GLY A 304 -18.54 -4.70 9.27
C GLY A 304 -18.30 -5.81 8.23
N ARG A 305 -17.41 -5.58 7.27
CA ARG A 305 -16.95 -6.55 6.27
C ARG A 305 -15.42 -6.56 6.19
N LEU A 306 -14.86 -7.74 5.91
CA LEU A 306 -13.49 -7.87 5.42
C LEU A 306 -13.51 -7.84 3.90
N TYR A 307 -12.89 -6.81 3.33
CA TYR A 307 -12.55 -6.71 1.92
C TYR A 307 -11.18 -7.33 1.66
N TYR A 308 -11.00 -7.93 0.48
CA TYR A 308 -9.73 -8.55 0.12
C TYR A 308 -9.57 -8.70 -1.40
N SER A 309 -8.32 -8.68 -1.88
CA SER A 309 -8.01 -9.01 -3.28
C SER A 309 -7.73 -10.50 -3.47
N ILE A 310 -7.90 -11.00 -4.69
CA ILE A 310 -7.42 -12.30 -5.15
C ILE A 310 -6.54 -12.11 -6.40
N TRP A 311 -5.31 -12.63 -6.36
CA TRP A 311 -4.37 -12.61 -7.48
C TRP A 311 -4.74 -13.69 -8.50
N GLY A 312 -5.35 -13.28 -9.62
CA GLY A 312 -5.93 -14.16 -10.66
C GLY A 312 -4.92 -14.74 -11.67
N GLY A 313 -3.76 -14.11 -11.84
CA GLY A 313 -2.68 -14.57 -12.72
C GLY A 313 -3.05 -14.53 -14.21
N ASN A 314 -3.47 -15.67 -14.76
CA ASN A 314 -4.00 -15.75 -16.14
C ASN A 314 -5.51 -15.43 -16.21
N GLY A 315 -6.20 -15.39 -15.07
CA GLY A 315 -7.54 -14.80 -14.95
C GLY A 315 -7.46 -13.35 -14.48
N ALA A 316 -8.60 -12.64 -14.52
CA ALA A 316 -8.68 -11.30 -13.95
C ALA A 316 -8.38 -11.32 -12.44
N ASN A 317 -7.69 -10.30 -11.95
CA ASN A 317 -7.61 -10.02 -10.51
C ASN A 317 -8.98 -9.51 -10.04
N THR A 318 -9.35 -9.78 -8.79
CA THR A 318 -10.71 -9.49 -8.29
C THR A 318 -10.67 -8.98 -6.86
N VAL A 319 -11.52 -8.01 -6.54
CA VAL A 319 -11.81 -7.62 -5.15
C VAL A 319 -13.09 -8.34 -4.71
N TRP A 320 -13.05 -8.85 -3.49
CA TRP A 320 -14.14 -9.56 -2.83
C TRP A 320 -14.38 -8.94 -1.45
N SER A 321 -15.53 -9.25 -0.87
CA SER A 321 -15.78 -8.96 0.54
C SER A 321 -16.61 -10.05 1.21
N VAL A 322 -16.48 -10.17 2.52
CA VAL A 322 -17.25 -11.08 3.38
C VAL A 322 -17.66 -10.32 4.65
N ALA A 323 -18.93 -10.37 5.05
CA ALA A 323 -19.39 -9.75 6.29
C ALA A 323 -18.86 -10.48 7.52
N TYR A 324 -18.83 -9.82 8.67
CA TYR A 324 -18.64 -10.48 9.96
C TYR A 324 -19.97 -11.03 10.49
N GLN A 325 -19.91 -12.17 11.20
CA GLN A 325 -21.08 -12.76 11.87
C GLN A 325 -21.61 -11.89 13.03
N ASN A 326 -20.75 -11.04 13.58
CA ASN A 326 -20.98 -10.13 14.71
C ASN A 326 -19.70 -9.28 14.92
N ALA A 327 -19.69 -8.42 15.94
CA ALA A 327 -18.55 -7.54 16.27
C ALA A 327 -17.22 -8.27 16.56
N ASN A 328 -17.21 -9.59 16.78
CA ASN A 328 -15.97 -10.34 17.01
C ASN A 328 -15.18 -10.66 15.71
N GLY A 329 -15.47 -9.99 14.57
CA GLY A 329 -14.67 -10.08 13.33
C GLY A 329 -14.70 -11.42 12.57
N VAL A 330 -15.30 -12.47 13.12
CA VAL A 330 -15.33 -13.79 12.48
C VAL A 330 -16.16 -13.73 11.19
N PRO A 331 -15.59 -14.04 10.01
CA PRO A 331 -16.32 -13.95 8.74
C PRO A 331 -17.56 -14.86 8.66
N ASP A 332 -18.63 -14.39 8.03
CA ASP A 332 -19.79 -15.20 7.60
C ASP A 332 -19.63 -15.59 6.13
N PRO A 333 -19.19 -16.81 5.80
CA PRO A 333 -18.96 -17.22 4.42
C PRO A 333 -20.23 -17.27 3.56
N ALA A 334 -21.43 -17.25 4.16
CA ALA A 334 -22.68 -17.14 3.39
C ALA A 334 -22.89 -15.74 2.79
N THR A 335 -22.09 -14.74 3.20
CA THR A 335 -22.16 -13.34 2.74
C THR A 335 -21.03 -12.94 1.80
N ALA A 336 -20.17 -13.88 1.43
CA ALA A 336 -19.03 -13.64 0.54
C ALA A 336 -19.50 -13.30 -0.88
N LYS A 337 -19.12 -12.12 -1.39
CA LYS A 337 -19.36 -11.69 -2.78
C LYS A 337 -18.07 -11.19 -3.44
N MET A 338 -17.98 -11.39 -4.75
CA MET A 338 -17.07 -10.60 -5.59
C MET A 338 -17.68 -9.21 -5.69
N GLU A 339 -16.89 -8.18 -5.45
CA GLU A 339 -17.30 -6.79 -5.66
C GLU A 339 -17.09 -6.41 -7.13
N PHE A 340 -15.87 -6.62 -7.64
CA PHE A 340 -15.53 -6.30 -9.03
C PHE A 340 -14.30 -7.07 -9.54
N GLN A 341 -14.13 -7.05 -10.86
CA GLN A 341 -12.89 -7.44 -11.53
C GLN A 341 -12.01 -6.20 -11.70
N VAL A 342 -10.75 -6.29 -11.30
CA VAL A 342 -9.78 -5.18 -11.38
C VAL A 342 -9.25 -5.08 -12.81
N PRO A 343 -9.13 -3.87 -13.40
CA PRO A 343 -8.51 -3.71 -14.71
C PRO A 343 -7.01 -4.08 -14.72
N GLY A 344 -6.49 -4.42 -15.90
CA GLY A 344 -5.09 -4.81 -16.06
C GLY A 344 -4.77 -6.25 -15.60
N SER A 345 -3.48 -6.56 -15.49
CA SER A 345 -2.98 -7.91 -15.15
C SER A 345 -2.28 -8.00 -13.79
N GLN A 346 -1.93 -6.87 -13.18
CA GLN A 346 -1.14 -6.85 -11.96
C GLN A 346 -2.01 -7.10 -10.71
N PRO A 347 -1.52 -7.87 -9.72
CA PRO A 347 -2.23 -8.08 -8.48
C PRO A 347 -2.48 -6.75 -7.75
N VAL A 348 -3.64 -6.63 -7.13
CA VAL A 348 -3.89 -5.64 -6.08
C VAL A 348 -3.20 -6.15 -4.82
N SER A 349 -2.19 -5.44 -4.37
CA SER A 349 -1.40 -5.78 -3.19
C SER A 349 -1.96 -5.12 -1.93
N ASP A 350 -2.67 -4.01 -2.08
CA ASP A 350 -3.17 -3.21 -0.97
C ASP A 350 -4.50 -2.47 -1.30
N LEU A 351 -5.26 -2.10 -0.27
CA LEU A 351 -6.60 -1.50 -0.33
C LEU A 351 -6.90 -0.67 0.93
N SER A 352 -7.18 0.62 0.78
CA SER A 352 -7.67 1.50 1.85
C SER A 352 -9.05 2.09 1.51
N PHE A 353 -9.73 2.65 2.51
CA PHE A 353 -11.00 3.37 2.37
C PHE A 353 -10.82 4.83 2.77
N ALA A 354 -10.91 5.74 1.81
CA ALA A 354 -10.80 7.17 2.05
C ALA A 354 -11.94 7.67 2.95
N HIS A 355 -11.73 8.76 3.71
CA HIS A 355 -12.73 9.41 4.58
C HIS A 355 -14.09 9.72 3.90
N ASP A 356 -14.11 9.69 2.57
CA ASP A 356 -15.24 9.57 1.65
C ASP A 356 -16.27 8.45 1.86
N GLY A 357 -15.77 7.28 2.28
CA GLY A 357 -16.34 5.97 1.92
C GLY A 357 -15.87 5.46 0.55
N TRP A 358 -14.96 6.15 -0.15
CA TRP A 358 -14.37 5.69 -1.42
C TRP A 358 -13.35 4.58 -1.17
N MET A 359 -13.36 3.53 -2.00
CA MET A 359 -12.35 2.47 -1.96
C MET A 359 -11.19 2.81 -2.89
N LEU A 360 -9.98 2.80 -2.34
CA LEU A 360 -8.71 2.95 -3.03
C LEU A 360 -8.03 1.57 -3.12
N ILE A 361 -7.46 1.22 -4.29
CA ILE A 361 -6.65 0.01 -4.44
C ILE A 361 -5.33 0.29 -5.14
N ALA A 362 -4.25 -0.35 -4.67
CA ALA A 362 -2.93 -0.29 -5.31
C ALA A 362 -2.54 -1.62 -5.94
N GLN A 363 -2.11 -1.58 -7.21
CA GLN A 363 -1.45 -2.72 -7.83
C GLN A 363 0.04 -2.74 -7.55
N ARG A 364 0.61 -3.95 -7.44
CA ARG A 364 2.07 -4.16 -7.47
C ARG A 364 2.50 -4.89 -8.73
N THR A 365 3.56 -4.41 -9.40
CA THR A 365 4.03 -5.07 -10.63
C THR A 365 4.76 -6.36 -10.27
N MET A 366 4.24 -7.50 -10.72
CA MET A 366 4.74 -8.84 -10.40
C MET A 366 4.90 -9.69 -11.66
N SER A 367 6.13 -10.19 -11.87
CA SER A 367 6.50 -11.06 -13.01
C SER A 367 6.46 -12.56 -12.65
N SER A 368 6.50 -12.89 -11.36
CA SER A 368 6.27 -14.23 -10.80
C SER A 368 6.02 -14.11 -9.29
N ASP A 369 5.66 -15.21 -8.62
CA ASP A 369 5.32 -15.29 -7.19
C ASP A 369 6.32 -14.57 -6.25
N MET A 370 7.61 -14.53 -6.62
CA MET A 370 8.69 -13.92 -5.84
C MET A 370 9.52 -12.91 -6.63
N SER A 371 8.97 -12.30 -7.69
CA SER A 371 9.72 -11.32 -8.50
C SER A 371 8.85 -10.15 -8.92
N THR A 372 8.89 -9.11 -8.09
CA THR A 372 8.47 -7.75 -8.44
C THR A 372 9.19 -7.21 -9.68
N GLY A 373 8.50 -6.34 -10.42
CA GLY A 373 9.04 -5.46 -11.46
C GLY A 373 8.57 -4.02 -11.20
N ALA A 374 8.63 -3.16 -12.22
CA ALA A 374 8.21 -1.76 -12.17
C ALA A 374 7.48 -1.36 -13.47
N HIS A 375 6.77 -0.23 -13.45
CA HIS A 375 6.15 0.42 -14.63
C HIS A 375 5.05 -0.40 -15.33
N GLN A 376 4.28 -1.22 -14.60
CA GLN A 376 3.09 -1.91 -15.11
C GLN A 376 1.85 -1.81 -14.20
N SER A 377 1.88 -1.02 -13.12
CA SER A 377 0.90 -1.03 -12.03
C SER A 377 0.34 0.35 -11.72
N THR A 378 -0.96 0.43 -11.52
CA THR A 378 -1.64 1.70 -11.23
C THR A 378 -2.44 1.60 -9.92
N THR A 379 -2.95 2.73 -9.46
CA THR A 379 -3.98 2.79 -8.43
C THR A 379 -5.34 3.07 -9.07
N TYR A 380 -6.41 2.60 -8.43
CA TYR A 380 -7.77 2.82 -8.89
C TYR A 380 -8.67 3.22 -7.74
N ASP A 381 -9.67 4.03 -8.06
CA ASP A 381 -10.67 4.56 -7.15
C ASP A 381 -12.09 4.10 -7.52
N TYR A 382 -12.88 3.75 -6.50
CA TYR A 382 -14.25 3.25 -6.62
C TYR A 382 -15.16 3.95 -5.60
N ASP A 383 -16.27 4.50 -6.10
CA ASP A 383 -17.37 5.05 -5.31
C ASP A 383 -18.48 3.98 -5.15
N TYR A 384 -19.24 4.00 -4.06
CA TYR A 384 -20.30 3.02 -3.81
C TYR A 384 -21.68 3.56 -4.20
N ILE A 385 -22.13 3.17 -5.38
CA ILE A 385 -23.28 3.79 -6.03
C ILE A 385 -24.42 2.77 -6.19
N ASN A 386 -25.52 2.98 -5.47
CA ASN A 386 -26.72 2.11 -5.46
C ASN A 386 -26.50 0.65 -5.00
N GLY A 387 -25.47 0.38 -4.17
CA GLY A 387 -25.19 -0.96 -3.63
C GLY A 387 -24.06 -1.74 -4.31
N ASP A 388 -23.44 -1.15 -5.34
CA ASP A 388 -22.29 -1.72 -6.08
C ASP A 388 -21.11 -0.74 -6.06
N TRP A 389 -19.88 -1.26 -6.02
CA TRP A 389 -18.66 -0.46 -6.20
C TRP A 389 -18.45 -0.11 -7.68
N VAL A 390 -18.51 1.17 -8.00
CA VAL A 390 -18.40 1.71 -9.36
C VAL A 390 -17.03 2.36 -9.54
N TRP A 391 -16.27 1.82 -10.49
CA TRP A 391 -14.96 2.32 -10.90
C TRP A 391 -15.06 3.77 -11.41
N GLN A 392 -14.33 4.68 -10.77
CA GLN A 392 -14.30 6.11 -11.13
C GLN A 392 -13.14 6.45 -12.08
N GLY A 393 -12.00 5.77 -11.97
CA GLY A 393 -10.91 5.92 -12.92
C GLY A 393 -9.55 5.40 -12.45
N THR A 394 -8.50 5.98 -13.03
CA THR A 394 -7.15 6.01 -12.45
C THR A 394 -6.88 7.45 -12.09
N ASN A 395 -7.71 8.02 -11.19
CA ASN A 395 -7.68 9.47 -10.94
C ASN A 395 -6.44 9.91 -10.15
N TYR A 396 -5.70 8.96 -9.58
CA TYR A 396 -4.47 9.17 -8.83
C TYR A 396 -3.26 8.61 -9.61
N VAL A 397 -2.71 9.39 -10.54
CA VAL A 397 -1.63 8.94 -11.43
C VAL A 397 -0.29 8.92 -10.69
N VAL A 398 0.17 7.73 -10.30
CA VAL A 398 1.48 7.55 -9.66
C VAL A 398 2.62 7.62 -10.67
N GLY A 399 3.45 8.65 -10.54
CA GLY A 399 4.70 8.86 -11.26
C GLY A 399 4.58 9.31 -12.72
N GLU A 400 5.72 9.67 -13.29
CA GLU A 400 5.85 10.32 -14.60
C GLU A 400 5.89 9.34 -15.79
N LEU A 401 6.30 8.08 -15.57
CA LEU A 401 6.51 7.08 -16.64
C LEU A 401 5.20 6.43 -17.14
N MET A 402 4.21 7.25 -17.49
CA MET A 402 2.80 6.88 -17.70
C MET A 402 2.17 6.36 -16.39
N PRO A 403 0.84 6.12 -16.27
CA PRO A 403 0.19 5.90 -14.97
C PRO A 403 0.39 4.48 -14.42
N TYR A 404 1.56 3.89 -14.63
CA TYR A 404 1.89 2.50 -14.36
C TYR A 404 3.00 2.34 -13.31
N SER A 405 3.30 3.40 -12.57
CA SER A 405 4.45 3.47 -11.66
C SER A 405 4.14 3.22 -10.17
N ALA A 406 2.95 2.71 -9.83
CA ALA A 406 2.62 2.33 -8.46
C ALA A 406 3.42 1.10 -7.99
N ALA A 407 3.95 1.16 -6.75
CA ALA A 407 4.75 0.10 -6.14
C ALA A 407 3.93 -0.84 -5.25
N GLY A 408 2.76 -0.41 -4.75
CA GLY A 408 1.71 -1.32 -4.29
C GLY A 408 1.09 -1.08 -2.91
N GLY A 409 1.34 0.05 -2.25
CA GLY A 409 0.56 0.52 -1.10
C GLY A 409 -0.23 1.79 -1.44
N VAL A 410 -1.40 1.97 -0.85
CA VAL A 410 -2.21 3.20 -0.92
C VAL A 410 -3.01 3.44 0.35
N ASP A 411 -2.82 4.61 0.94
CA ASP A 411 -3.69 5.11 2.02
C ASP A 411 -3.96 6.62 1.82
N HIS A 412 -4.51 7.31 2.81
CA HIS A 412 -5.05 8.66 2.68
C HIS A 412 -5.01 9.43 3.99
N ASP A 413 -5.19 10.75 3.93
CA ASP A 413 -5.46 11.56 5.12
C ASP A 413 -6.96 11.76 5.40
N PHE A 414 -7.25 12.03 6.67
CA PHE A 414 -8.61 12.19 7.19
C PHE A 414 -9.09 13.65 7.15
N ASP A 415 -8.35 14.51 6.45
CA ASP A 415 -8.65 15.92 6.29
C ASP A 415 -9.58 16.15 5.08
N PRO A 416 -10.69 16.91 5.22
CA PRO A 416 -11.62 17.18 4.12
C PRO A 416 -10.95 17.84 2.90
N GLY A 417 -10.75 17.04 1.84
CA GLY A 417 -10.08 17.46 0.60
C GLY A 417 -8.54 17.42 0.63
N GLY A 418 -7.94 16.63 1.52
CA GLY A 418 -6.49 16.41 1.60
C GLY A 418 -5.93 15.51 0.49
N TYR A 419 -5.22 14.44 0.84
CA TYR A 419 -4.31 13.68 -0.02
C TYR A 419 -4.47 12.16 0.06
N VAL A 420 -4.39 11.52 -1.10
CA VAL A 420 -4.15 10.08 -1.26
C VAL A 420 -2.65 9.83 -1.40
N TRP A 421 -2.11 8.95 -0.58
CA TRP A 421 -0.69 8.67 -0.41
C TRP A 421 -0.35 7.28 -0.94
N MET A 422 0.57 7.19 -1.91
CA MET A 422 0.84 5.96 -2.67
C MET A 422 2.33 5.71 -2.80
N THR A 423 2.76 4.45 -2.67
CA THR A 423 4.15 4.08 -2.96
C THR A 423 4.38 3.97 -4.47
N GLY A 424 5.55 4.39 -4.97
CA GLY A 424 5.83 4.42 -6.41
C GLY A 424 7.29 4.34 -6.84
N ASP A 425 7.50 3.70 -7.98
CA ASP A 425 8.75 3.64 -8.74
C ASP A 425 8.82 4.80 -9.73
N ALA A 426 9.92 5.56 -9.79
CA ALA A 426 10.14 6.63 -10.77
C ALA A 426 9.01 7.69 -10.76
N LEU A 427 8.91 8.40 -9.64
CA LEU A 427 7.97 9.50 -9.47
C LEU A 427 8.34 10.64 -10.42
N ASP A 428 9.53 11.21 -10.27
CA ASP A 428 10.27 12.02 -11.26
C ASP A 428 11.34 11.11 -11.90
N PHE A 429 11.47 11.14 -13.23
CA PHE A 429 12.45 10.30 -13.95
C PHE A 429 13.36 11.09 -14.90
N TYR A 430 13.29 12.43 -14.93
CA TYR A 430 14.10 13.23 -15.85
C TYR A 430 15.41 13.70 -15.22
N THR A 431 16.51 13.06 -15.66
CA THR A 431 17.88 13.42 -15.30
C THR A 431 18.13 14.94 -15.38
N PRO A 432 18.66 15.58 -14.33
CA PRO A 432 19.54 15.01 -13.32
C PRO A 432 18.85 14.27 -12.17
N ASN A 433 17.55 14.46 -11.97
CA ASN A 433 16.83 13.86 -10.85
C ASN A 433 16.26 12.47 -11.22
N VAL A 434 16.03 11.67 -10.19
CA VAL A 434 15.31 10.40 -10.24
C VAL A 434 14.73 10.18 -8.84
N VAL A 435 13.42 10.34 -8.67
CA VAL A 435 12.76 10.32 -7.35
C VAL A 435 12.00 9.01 -7.16
N TYR A 436 12.22 8.36 -6.02
CA TYR A 436 11.70 7.03 -5.72
C TYR A 436 11.18 6.96 -4.28
N GLY A 437 9.92 6.53 -4.10
CA GLY A 437 9.34 6.45 -2.76
C GLY A 437 7.84 6.66 -2.68
N LEU A 438 7.43 7.84 -2.21
CA LEU A 438 6.06 8.15 -1.79
C LEU A 438 5.50 9.37 -2.55
N GLN A 439 4.29 9.25 -3.10
CA GLN A 439 3.56 10.33 -3.75
C GLN A 439 2.26 10.63 -3.00
N GLY A 440 2.09 11.88 -2.57
CA GLY A 440 0.81 12.42 -2.07
C GLY A 440 0.11 13.19 -3.17
N THR A 441 -1.03 12.70 -3.66
CA THR A 441 -1.86 13.32 -4.70
C THR A 441 -3.13 13.93 -4.08
N PRO A 442 -3.52 15.17 -4.42
CA PRO A 442 -4.74 15.76 -3.86
C PRO A 442 -5.98 14.90 -4.12
N TYR A 443 -6.93 14.93 -3.18
CA TYR A 443 -8.17 14.15 -3.23
C TYR A 443 -8.96 14.34 -4.55
N GLY A 444 -8.91 15.53 -5.16
CA GLY A 444 -9.53 15.80 -6.46
C GLY A 444 -8.91 15.06 -7.67
N GLY A 445 -7.97 14.14 -7.43
CA GLY A 445 -7.18 13.46 -8.45
C GLY A 445 -5.99 14.30 -8.92
N GLY A 446 -5.10 13.67 -9.70
CA GLY A 446 -3.88 14.31 -10.14
C GLY A 446 -2.84 13.40 -10.78
N ASP A 447 -1.72 14.00 -11.13
CA ASP A 447 -0.45 13.39 -11.49
C ASP A 447 0.70 14.14 -10.79
N ILE A 448 1.95 13.88 -11.15
CA ILE A 448 3.11 14.57 -10.54
C ILE A 448 3.02 16.12 -10.61
N ASN A 449 2.32 16.70 -11.59
CA ASN A 449 2.15 18.15 -11.79
C ASN A 449 1.17 18.82 -10.81
N ASN A 450 0.50 18.06 -9.93
CA ASN A 450 -0.20 18.61 -8.76
C ASN A 450 0.05 17.81 -7.45
N SER A 451 1.03 16.90 -7.44
CA SER A 451 1.32 16.02 -6.30
C SER A 451 2.61 16.40 -5.56
N THR A 452 2.63 16.11 -4.26
CA THR A 452 3.85 16.01 -3.46
C THR A 452 4.56 14.70 -3.83
N VAL A 453 5.86 14.75 -4.14
CA VAL A 453 6.69 13.54 -4.36
C VAL A 453 7.87 13.54 -3.39
N ILE A 454 8.10 12.42 -2.70
CA ILE A 454 9.09 12.27 -1.64
C ILE A 454 10.03 11.12 -2.00
N ASP A 455 11.31 11.46 -2.11
CA ASP A 455 12.40 10.50 -2.23
C ASP A 455 12.75 9.87 -0.87
N LEU A 456 12.65 8.54 -0.76
CA LEU A 456 12.68 7.85 0.54
C LEU A 456 14.07 7.38 1.00
N ASP A 457 15.10 7.36 0.15
CA ASP A 457 16.49 7.13 0.59
C ASP A 457 17.36 8.41 0.61
N GLN A 458 16.81 9.50 0.05
CA GLN A 458 17.39 10.82 -0.14
C GLN A 458 18.55 10.85 -1.17
N GLU A 459 18.48 10.00 -2.20
CA GLU A 459 19.49 9.79 -3.25
C GLU A 459 18.87 9.94 -4.66
N ILE A 460 18.66 11.20 -5.06
CA ILE A 460 18.02 11.57 -6.33
C ILE A 460 18.89 11.43 -7.60
N VAL A 461 20.00 10.66 -7.58
CA VAL A 461 20.79 10.33 -8.79
C VAL A 461 20.89 8.83 -9.09
N SER A 462 20.42 7.97 -8.19
CA SER A 462 20.30 6.51 -8.36
C SER A 462 18.87 6.07 -8.73
N GLN A 463 18.63 4.77 -8.96
CA GLN A 463 17.31 4.26 -9.39
C GLN A 463 16.89 3.05 -8.55
N ASP A 464 16.18 3.31 -7.46
CA ASP A 464 15.80 2.30 -6.48
C ASP A 464 14.46 1.63 -6.83
N LYS A 465 14.42 1.09 -8.06
CA LYS A 465 13.27 0.40 -8.63
C LYS A 465 12.87 -0.84 -7.84
N THR A 466 11.58 -1.14 -7.86
CA THR A 466 10.93 -2.34 -7.29
C THR A 466 11.00 -2.42 -5.76
N ALA A 467 11.34 -1.33 -5.09
CA ALA A 467 11.95 -1.40 -3.76
C ALA A 467 11.08 -0.88 -2.59
N TYR A 468 10.03 -0.12 -2.87
CA TYR A 468 9.01 0.27 -1.88
C TYR A 468 7.92 -0.79 -1.80
N GLY A 469 7.25 -0.86 -0.66
CA GLY A 469 6.18 -1.79 -0.38
C GLY A 469 4.88 -1.03 -0.15
N ASP A 470 4.53 -0.96 1.11
CA ASP A 470 3.20 -0.63 1.62
C ASP A 470 3.23 0.69 2.41
N VAL A 471 2.07 1.34 2.62
CA VAL A 471 1.98 2.62 3.35
C VAL A 471 0.68 2.73 4.15
N GLU A 472 0.80 3.13 5.42
CA GLU A 472 -0.33 3.40 6.34
C GLU A 472 -0.15 4.79 6.99
N LEU A 473 -1.25 5.54 7.15
CA LEU A 473 -1.31 6.85 7.82
C LEU A 473 -2.16 6.78 9.09
N PRO A 474 -1.60 6.96 10.30
CA PRO A 474 -2.35 6.88 11.55
C PRO A 474 -3.53 7.85 11.62
N ILE A 475 -4.71 7.35 12.02
CA ILE A 475 -5.92 8.17 12.21
C ILE A 475 -5.73 9.19 13.35
N PRO A 476 -6.10 10.47 13.18
CA PRO A 476 -6.24 11.43 14.28
C PRO A 476 -7.41 11.08 15.22
N GLY A 477 -7.32 11.44 16.50
CA GLY A 477 -8.31 11.03 17.51
C GLY A 477 -9.68 11.72 17.43
N ASP A 478 -9.80 12.74 16.58
CA ASP A 478 -10.86 13.75 16.55
C ASP A 478 -11.58 13.89 15.19
N VAL A 479 -11.15 13.13 14.16
CA VAL A 479 -11.83 13.07 12.86
C VAL A 479 -13.12 12.22 12.91
N SER A 480 -13.97 12.35 11.91
CA SER A 480 -15.12 11.44 11.75
C SER A 480 -14.67 10.09 11.17
N PRO A 481 -15.29 8.96 11.56
CA PRO A 481 -15.00 7.68 10.92
C PRO A 481 -15.42 7.68 9.45
N VAL A 482 -14.67 6.92 8.65
CA VAL A 482 -14.97 6.64 7.25
C VAL A 482 -16.42 6.14 7.12
N PRO A 483 -17.32 6.80 6.37
CA PRO A 483 -18.71 6.41 6.32
C PRO A 483 -18.88 5.02 5.69
N PRO A 484 -19.87 4.23 6.14
CA PRO A 484 -20.14 2.93 5.54
C PRO A 484 -20.72 3.08 4.12
N PRO A 485 -20.60 2.07 3.26
CA PRO A 485 -21.11 2.12 1.87
C PRO A 485 -22.64 2.25 1.86
N GLY A 486 -23.14 3.28 1.16
CA GLY A 486 -24.51 3.83 1.28
C GLY A 486 -25.68 3.05 0.65
#